data_AF-A0A812PYW1-F1
#
_entry.id   AF-A0A812PYW1-F1
#
_cell.length_a   1.000
_cell.length_b   1.000
_cell.length_c   1.000
_cell.angle_alpha   90.00
_cell.angle_beta   90.00
_cell.angle_gamma   90.00
#
_symmetry.space_group_name_H-M   'P 1'
#
loop_
_entity.id
_entity.type
_entity.pdbx_description
1 polymer ?
#
loop_
_entity_poly.entity_id
_entity_poly.type
_entity_poly.pdbx_seq_one_letter_code
_entity_poly.pdbx_strand_id
1 'polypeptide(L)'
;MPLESQAWLARDQIMLGQVSSLRGFREGVICFPPTYKYKIGTSTLNTKRCPAWCDRVVYKVSSNAHADLLEYVSFPDLKLTSDHHPVAALMQVCAQAHPSERMVATAAP
;
A
#
# COMPACT_ATOMS: atom_id res chain seq x y z
N MET A 1 2.22 -17.18 -1.29
CA MET A 1 0.84 -17.03 -0.78
C MET A 1 0.03 -18.30 -1.05
N PRO A 2 -0.76 -18.82 -0.09
CA PRO A 2 -1.61 -20.01 -0.29
C PRO A 2 -2.63 -19.85 -1.42
N LEU A 3 -3.04 -20.96 -2.06
CA LEU A 3 -4.01 -20.98 -3.17
C LEU A 3 -5.36 -20.36 -2.80
N GLU A 4 -5.85 -20.65 -1.59
CA GLU A 4 -7.12 -20.11 -1.10
C GLU A 4 -7.09 -18.58 -1.00
N SER A 5 -5.96 -18.02 -0.53
CA SER A 5 -5.76 -16.58 -0.50
C SER A 5 -5.77 -15.97 -1.90
N GLN A 6 -5.16 -16.62 -2.90
CA GLN A 6 -5.23 -16.12 -4.28
C GLN A 6 -6.68 -16.06 -4.80
N ALA A 7 -7.50 -17.06 -4.46
CA ALA A 7 -8.91 -17.09 -4.83
C ALA A 7 -9.74 -15.97 -4.16
N TRP A 8 -9.39 -15.57 -2.93
CA TRP A 8 -10.00 -14.41 -2.28
C TRP A 8 -9.50 -13.09 -2.88
N LEU A 9 -8.20 -12.97 -3.14
CA LEU A 9 -7.61 -11.77 -3.73
C LEU A 9 -8.18 -11.47 -5.13
N ALA A 10 -8.51 -12.51 -5.91
CA ALA A 10 -9.20 -12.37 -7.19
C ALA A 10 -10.59 -11.73 -7.09
N ARG A 11 -11.16 -11.66 -5.88
CA ARG A 11 -12.46 -11.03 -5.57
C ARG A 11 -12.30 -9.74 -4.75
N ASP A 12 -11.08 -9.26 -4.57
CA ASP A 12 -10.79 -8.05 -3.82
C ASP A 12 -11.40 -6.82 -4.50
N GLN A 13 -12.13 -6.01 -3.73
CA GLN A 13 -12.92 -4.90 -4.27
C GLN A 13 -12.05 -3.79 -4.88
N ILE A 14 -10.87 -3.53 -4.29
CA ILE A 14 -9.91 -2.55 -4.83
C ILE A 14 -9.31 -3.07 -6.14
N MET A 15 -8.87 -4.34 -6.18
CA MET A 15 -8.34 -4.98 -7.39
C MET A 15 -9.37 -5.03 -8.54
N LEU A 16 -10.65 -5.19 -8.21
CA LEU A 16 -11.76 -5.14 -9.17
C LEU A 16 -12.13 -3.71 -9.59
N GLY A 17 -11.45 -2.68 -9.09
CA GLY A 17 -11.70 -1.28 -9.43
C GLY A 17 -13.00 -0.71 -8.86
N GLN A 18 -13.55 -1.33 -7.81
CA GLN A 18 -14.82 -0.91 -7.19
C GLN A 18 -14.67 0.31 -6.27
N VAL A 19 -13.44 0.82 -6.09
CA VAL A 19 -13.14 2.00 -5.26
C VAL A 19 -12.70 3.16 -6.15
N SER A 20 -13.66 3.97 -6.57
CA SER A 20 -13.44 5.06 -7.55
C SER A 20 -12.49 6.17 -7.06
N SER A 21 -12.40 6.39 -5.75
CA SER A 21 -11.49 7.37 -5.13
C SER A 21 -10.01 7.03 -5.33
N LEU A 22 -9.68 5.78 -5.66
CA LEU A 22 -8.31 5.33 -5.93
C LEU A 22 -7.94 5.38 -7.42
N ARG A 23 -8.78 5.98 -8.27
CA ARG A 23 -8.49 6.08 -9.70
C ARG A 23 -7.16 6.82 -9.95
N GLY A 24 -6.27 6.17 -10.70
CA GLY A 24 -4.96 6.71 -11.06
C GLY A 24 -3.89 6.55 -9.98
N PHE A 25 -4.20 5.89 -8.87
CA PHE A 25 -3.20 5.35 -7.95
C PHE A 25 -2.69 4.01 -8.47
N ARG A 26 -1.47 3.67 -8.07
CA ARG A 26 -0.80 2.39 -8.28
C ARG A 26 -0.71 1.66 -6.96
N GLU A 27 -0.73 0.34 -7.01
CA GLU A 27 -0.48 -0.54 -5.87
C GLU A 27 0.58 -1.58 -6.27
N GLY A 28 1.37 -2.04 -5.30
CA GLY A 28 2.29 -3.15 -5.50
C GLY A 28 1.56 -4.48 -5.69
N VAL A 29 2.27 -5.47 -6.25
CA VAL A 29 1.74 -6.84 -6.29
C VAL A 29 1.65 -7.38 -4.86
N ILE A 30 0.46 -7.79 -4.44
CA ILE A 30 0.25 -8.39 -3.12
C ILE A 30 0.74 -9.85 -3.15
N CYS A 31 1.81 -10.12 -2.41
CA CYS A 31 2.40 -11.46 -2.28
C CYS A 31 2.22 -12.08 -0.88
N PHE A 32 1.52 -11.38 0.02
CA PHE A 32 1.26 -11.77 1.41
C PHE A 32 -0.20 -12.19 1.62
N PRO A 33 -0.51 -13.05 2.63
CA PRO A 33 -1.87 -13.47 2.94
C PRO A 33 -2.77 -12.28 3.38
N PRO A 34 -4.09 -12.47 3.51
CA PRO A 34 -4.98 -11.45 4.07
C PRO A 34 -4.42 -10.86 5.37
N THR A 35 -4.65 -9.58 5.61
CA THR A 35 -4.20 -8.90 6.83
C THR A 35 -5.28 -8.88 7.89
N TYR A 36 -6.52 -9.18 7.51
CA TYR A 36 -7.71 -9.17 8.36
C TYR A 36 -8.63 -10.36 7.99
N LYS A 37 -9.43 -10.96 8.88
CA LYS A 37 -9.53 -10.76 10.34
C LYS A 37 -8.93 -11.95 11.05
N TYR A 38 -8.00 -11.71 11.97
CA TYR A 38 -7.40 -12.76 12.79
C TYR A 38 -8.00 -12.82 14.21
N LYS A 39 -7.83 -13.94 14.88
CA LYS A 39 -8.00 -14.00 16.34
C LYS A 39 -6.73 -13.43 16.97
N ILE A 40 -6.88 -12.35 17.75
CA ILE A 40 -5.78 -11.66 18.43
C ILE A 40 -4.88 -12.67 19.17
N GLY A 41 -3.57 -12.50 19.04
CA GLY A 41 -2.55 -13.38 19.62
C GLY A 41 -2.27 -14.64 18.80
N THR A 42 -2.94 -14.86 17.67
CA THR A 42 -2.83 -16.10 16.89
C THR A 42 -2.73 -15.82 15.38
N SER A 43 -2.28 -16.81 14.62
CA SER A 43 -2.29 -16.78 13.15
C SER A 43 -3.57 -17.41 12.57
N THR A 44 -4.60 -17.60 13.40
CA THR A 44 -5.87 -18.25 13.01
C THR A 44 -6.88 -17.18 12.59
N LEU A 45 -7.46 -17.36 11.40
CA LEU A 45 -8.52 -16.48 10.90
C LEU A 45 -9.78 -16.56 11.77
N ASN A 46 -10.46 -15.43 11.90
CA ASN A 46 -11.74 -15.31 12.59
C ASN A 46 -12.88 -15.43 11.56
N THR A 47 -13.59 -16.54 11.61
CA THR A 47 -14.66 -16.88 10.64
C THR A 47 -15.92 -16.00 10.73
N LYS A 48 -16.00 -15.06 11.69
CA LYS A 48 -17.09 -14.07 11.78
C LYS A 48 -17.08 -13.03 10.63
N ARG A 49 -16.02 -12.99 9.83
CA ARG A 49 -15.85 -12.17 8.63
C ARG A 49 -15.04 -12.94 7.58
N CYS A 50 -15.24 -12.60 6.30
CA CYS A 50 -14.37 -13.11 5.24
C CYS A 50 -12.96 -12.52 5.40
N PRO A 51 -11.89 -13.30 5.16
CA PRO A 51 -10.54 -12.78 5.10
C PRO A 51 -10.40 -11.72 4.00
N ALA A 52 -9.67 -10.64 4.28
CA ALA A 52 -9.52 -9.49 3.40
C ALA A 52 -8.16 -8.78 3.59
N TRP A 53 -7.77 -8.01 2.57
CA TRP A 53 -6.63 -7.10 2.60
C TRP A 53 -7.13 -5.68 2.84
N CYS A 54 -7.56 -5.40 4.06
CA CYS A 54 -8.07 -4.08 4.45
C CYS A 54 -6.95 -3.03 4.60
N ASP A 55 -5.71 -3.49 4.76
CA ASP A 55 -4.54 -2.65 5.03
C ASP A 55 -3.71 -2.55 3.74
N ARG A 56 -3.69 -1.37 3.11
CA ARG A 56 -3.21 -1.16 1.73
C ARG A 56 -2.28 0.05 1.66
N VAL A 57 -1.27 -0.02 0.78
CA VAL A 57 -0.42 1.13 0.46
C VAL A 57 -0.51 1.38 -1.03
N VAL A 58 -1.15 2.48 -1.39
CA VAL A 58 -1.33 2.93 -2.76
C VAL A 58 -0.62 4.26 -2.95
N TYR A 59 -0.04 4.48 -4.13
CA TYR A 59 0.76 5.67 -4.41
C TYR A 59 0.48 6.21 -5.81
N LYS A 60 0.70 7.52 -5.98
CA LYS A 60 0.63 8.19 -7.28
C LYS A 60 1.87 9.06 -7.41
N VAL A 61 2.46 9.05 -8.60
CA VAL A 61 3.71 9.77 -8.87
C VAL A 61 3.40 10.95 -9.79
N SER A 62 3.95 12.11 -9.49
CA SER A 62 3.87 13.30 -10.36
C SER A 62 4.71 13.09 -11.63
N SER A 63 4.43 13.88 -12.67
CA SER A 63 5.14 13.78 -13.95
C SER A 63 6.65 14.09 -13.88
N ASN A 64 7.08 14.81 -12.86
CA ASN A 64 8.48 15.18 -12.60
C ASN A 64 9.19 14.26 -11.58
N ALA A 65 8.58 13.13 -11.22
CA ALA A 65 9.14 12.18 -10.28
C ALA A 65 9.01 10.74 -10.79
N HIS A 66 9.84 9.88 -10.22
CA HIS A 66 9.80 8.44 -10.35
C HIS A 66 9.73 7.82 -8.95
N ALA A 67 8.98 6.72 -8.82
CA ALA A 67 8.95 5.95 -7.59
C ALA A 67 9.04 4.46 -7.92
N ASP A 68 10.05 3.82 -7.33
CA ASP A 68 10.27 2.39 -7.38
C ASP A 68 9.84 1.76 -6.06
N LEU A 69 8.93 0.79 -6.16
CA LEU A 69 8.52 -0.01 -5.01
C LEU A 69 9.54 -1.13 -4.79
N LEU A 70 10.30 -1.04 -3.70
CA LEU A 70 11.34 -1.99 -3.34
C LEU A 70 10.78 -3.17 -2.54
N GLU A 71 9.85 -2.88 -1.61
CA GLU A 71 9.21 -3.92 -0.79
C GLU A 71 7.73 -3.61 -0.60
N TYR A 72 6.90 -4.65 -0.53
CA TYR A 72 5.50 -4.55 -0.12
C TYR A 72 5.10 -5.82 0.62
N VAL A 73 5.04 -5.73 1.94
CA VAL A 73 5.02 -6.89 2.85
C VAL A 73 4.07 -6.69 4.02
N SER A 74 3.66 -7.79 4.66
CA SER A 74 2.96 -7.78 5.94
C SER A 74 3.77 -8.47 7.03
N PHE A 75 3.46 -8.14 8.29
CA PHE A 75 4.17 -8.64 9.48
C PHE A 75 3.25 -9.49 10.38
N PRO A 76 2.94 -10.74 9.98
CA PRO A 76 2.00 -11.59 10.72
C PRO A 76 2.50 -12.02 12.10
N ASP A 77 3.79 -11.85 12.42
CA ASP A 77 4.30 -12.14 13.75
C ASP A 77 3.98 -11.05 14.78
N LEU A 78 3.63 -9.85 14.34
CA LEU A 78 3.15 -8.75 15.19
C LEU A 78 1.65 -8.88 15.50
N LYS A 79 1.25 -10.07 15.97
CA LYS A 79 -0.16 -10.49 16.15
C LYS A 79 -0.70 -10.35 17.58
N LEU A 80 0.13 -9.95 18.54
CA LEU A 80 -0.23 -10.02 19.96
C LEU A 80 -1.36 -9.07 20.38
N THR A 81 -1.53 -7.95 19.68
CA THR A 81 -2.37 -6.84 20.13
C THR A 81 -3.49 -6.45 19.16
N SER A 82 -3.49 -6.98 17.93
CA SER A 82 -4.43 -6.58 16.88
C SER A 82 -4.96 -7.79 16.12
N ASP A 83 -6.16 -7.68 15.56
CA ASP A 83 -6.73 -8.62 14.59
C ASP A 83 -6.35 -8.28 13.14
N HIS A 84 -5.56 -7.20 12.97
CA HIS A 84 -4.89 -6.80 11.74
C HIS A 84 -3.39 -7.07 11.82
N HIS A 85 -2.81 -7.57 10.74
CA HIS A 85 -1.36 -7.64 10.57
C HIS A 85 -0.83 -6.34 9.92
N PRO A 86 0.20 -5.70 10.49
CA PRO A 86 0.79 -4.50 9.90
C PRO A 86 1.28 -4.74 8.47
N VAL A 87 1.21 -3.69 7.65
CA VAL A 87 1.67 -3.67 6.26
C VAL A 87 2.68 -2.54 6.09
N ALA A 88 3.76 -2.80 5.37
CA ALA A 88 4.72 -1.77 4.97
C ALA A 88 5.00 -1.83 3.48
N ALA A 89 5.31 -0.66 2.92
CA ALA A 89 5.85 -0.51 1.59
C ALA A 89 7.14 0.34 1.67
N LEU A 90 8.24 -0.18 1.11
CA LEU A 90 9.47 0.57 0.96
C LEU A 90 9.55 1.10 -0.47
N MET A 91 9.74 2.40 -0.62
CA MET A 91 9.80 3.05 -1.93
C MET A 91 11.06 3.91 -2.04
N GLN A 92 11.76 3.80 -3.17
CA GLN A 92 12.78 4.75 -3.58
C GLN A 92 12.13 5.79 -4.49
N VAL A 93 12.29 7.07 -4.15
CA VAL A 93 11.69 8.18 -4.90
C VAL A 93 12.78 9.09 -5.45
N CYS A 94 12.75 9.31 -6.76
CA CYS A 94 13.61 10.26 -7.45
C CYS A 94 12.75 11.40 -8.01
N ALA A 95 12.99 12.63 -7.56
CA ALA A 95 12.26 13.81 -8.05
C ALA A 95 13.24 14.77 -8.72
N GLN A 96 12.83 15.35 -9.85
CA GLN A 96 13.56 16.48 -10.42
C GLN A 96 13.31 17.71 -9.56
N ALA A 97 14.37 18.45 -9.24
CA ALA A 97 14.22 19.74 -8.59
C ALA A 97 13.37 20.65 -9.50
N HIS A 98 12.35 21.27 -8.94
CA HIS A 98 11.76 22.43 -9.60
C HIS A 98 12.86 23.50 -9.71
N PRO A 99 13.08 24.13 -10.87
CA PRO A 99 13.89 25.34 -10.91
C PRO A 99 13.23 26.30 -9.93
N SER A 100 13.93 26.67 -8.86
CA SER A 100 13.51 27.81 -8.05
C SER A 100 13.42 29.00 -9.00
N GLU A 101 12.31 29.72 -8.98
CA GLU A 101 12.27 31.05 -9.58
C GLU A 101 13.49 31.80 -9.01
N ARG A 102 14.45 32.13 -9.88
CA ARG A 102 15.51 33.06 -9.49
C ARG A 102 14.78 34.33 -9.09
N MET A 103 14.77 34.62 -7.80
CA MET A 103 14.41 35.94 -7.30
C MET A 103 15.32 36.91 -8.03
N VAL A 104 14.75 37.64 -9.00
CA VAL A 104 15.46 38.68 -9.71
C VAL A 104 15.84 39.69 -8.64
N ALA A 105 17.11 39.67 -8.22
CA ALA A 105 17.66 40.73 -7.41
C ALA A 105 17.57 41.99 -8.28
N THR A 106 16.55 42.80 -8.03
CA THR A 106 16.48 44.16 -8.54
C THR A 106 17.70 44.89 -7.98
N ALA A 107 18.71 45.10 -8.81
CA ALA A 107 19.76 46.05 -8.51
C ALA A 107 19.10 47.42 -8.38
N ALA A 108 19.11 47.97 -7.16
CA ALA A 108 18.76 49.36 -6.91
C ALA A 108 19.88 50.28 -7.45
N PRO A 109 19.55 51.52 -7.87
CA PRO A 109 20.46 52.42 -8.59
C PRO A 109 21.67 52.89 -7.76
#